data_AF-A0A3D3KI48-F1
#
_entry.id   AF-A0A3D3KI48-F1
#
_cell.length_a   1.000
_cell.length_b   1.000
_cell.length_c   1.000
_cell.angle_alpha   90.00
_cell.angle_beta   90.00
_cell.angle_gamma   90.00
#
_symmetry.space_group_name_H-M   'P 1'
#
loop_
_entity.id
_entity.type
_entity.pdbx_description
1 polymer ?
#
loop_
_entity_poly.entity_id
_entity_poly.type
_entity_poly.pdbx_seq_one_letter_code
_entity_poly.pdbx_strand_id
1 'polypeptide(L)'
;MQHKKYTSTIVLASSLVVAAPCYAADTSDVERAGDIIALTIPAIAYGSTYHMNDKQGRQQFYQSFAANLAVTYALKSTVDKERPDSSDNDSFPSGHTSIAFQGASFIHKRYGLEYSIPAYVGASFVGYSRVQADKHDVADVLAGAALGVASSVYLTKSYNDQLIVTTNLAPDYYGLSVHYQF
;
A
#
# COMPACT_ATOMS: atom_id res chain seq x y z
N MET A 1 -21.66 -9.19 8.77
CA MET A 1 -22.11 -9.84 7.51
C MET A 1 -21.78 -9.05 6.23
N GLN A 2 -21.59 -7.73 6.26
CA GLN A 2 -21.20 -6.93 5.07
C GLN A 2 -19.76 -7.20 4.59
N HIS A 3 -18.81 -7.43 5.52
CA HIS A 3 -17.38 -7.68 5.22
C HIS A 3 -17.14 -8.85 4.24
N LYS A 4 -17.78 -10.01 4.46
CA LYS A 4 -17.62 -11.21 3.61
C LYS A 4 -18.07 -11.02 2.16
N LYS A 5 -18.99 -10.07 1.88
CA LYS A 5 -19.45 -9.81 0.51
C LYS A 5 -18.39 -9.11 -0.34
N TYR A 6 -17.53 -8.33 0.29
CA TYR A 6 -16.49 -7.54 -0.38
C TYR A 6 -15.12 -8.23 -0.41
N THR A 7 -14.89 -9.22 0.48
CA THR A 7 -13.68 -10.07 0.52
C THR A 7 -13.38 -10.71 -0.83
N SER A 8 -14.33 -11.44 -1.40
CA SER A 8 -14.08 -12.14 -2.66
C SER A 8 -13.73 -11.18 -3.79
N THR A 9 -14.38 -10.02 -3.88
CA THR A 9 -14.16 -9.06 -4.98
C THR A 9 -12.81 -8.35 -4.88
N ILE A 10 -12.43 -7.90 -3.68
CA ILE A 10 -11.15 -7.20 -3.47
C ILE A 10 -9.98 -8.18 -3.60
N VAL A 11 -10.11 -9.40 -3.04
CA VAL A 11 -9.08 -10.43 -3.20
C VAL A 11 -8.95 -10.85 -4.67
N LEU A 12 -10.06 -11.01 -5.39
CA LEU A 12 -10.03 -11.35 -6.82
C LEU A 12 -9.39 -10.23 -7.65
N ALA A 13 -9.77 -8.97 -7.43
CA ALA A 13 -9.18 -7.83 -8.12
C ALA A 13 -7.66 -7.72 -7.86
N SER A 14 -7.23 -7.90 -6.60
CA SER A 14 -5.81 -7.89 -6.24
C SER A 14 -5.07 -9.12 -6.78
N SER A 15 -5.73 -10.26 -6.96
CA SER A 15 -5.10 -11.47 -7.50
C SER A 15 -4.77 -11.38 -9.00
N LEU A 16 -5.51 -10.58 -9.77
CA LEU A 16 -5.21 -10.33 -11.19
C LEU A 16 -3.85 -9.65 -11.39
N VAL A 17 -3.38 -8.91 -10.39
CA VAL A 17 -2.06 -8.27 -10.36
C VAL A 17 -0.93 -9.31 -10.37
N VAL A 18 -1.18 -10.51 -9.85
CA VAL A 18 -0.19 -11.62 -9.77
C VAL A 18 -0.09 -12.39 -11.10
N ALA A 19 -1.03 -12.20 -12.04
CA ALA A 19 -1.05 -12.94 -13.31
C ALA A 19 -0.19 -12.28 -14.42
N ALA A 20 -0.01 -10.96 -14.38
CA ALA A 20 0.78 -10.23 -15.39
C ALA A 20 2.24 -10.70 -15.55
N PRO A 21 2.98 -11.11 -14.49
CA PRO A 21 4.34 -11.61 -14.61
C PRO A 21 4.48 -12.92 -15.40
N CYS A 22 3.43 -13.73 -15.53
CA CYS A 22 3.56 -15.07 -16.12
C CYS A 22 3.80 -15.04 -17.65
N TYR A 23 3.66 -13.87 -18.28
CA TYR A 23 3.89 -13.65 -19.69
C TYR A 23 5.18 -12.88 -20.00
N ALA A 24 5.96 -12.50 -18.98
CA ALA A 24 7.21 -11.76 -19.18
C ALA A 24 8.35 -12.72 -19.56
N ALA A 25 8.93 -12.52 -20.75
CA ALA A 25 10.02 -13.35 -21.26
C ALA A 25 11.41 -12.68 -21.06
N ASP A 26 11.46 -11.35 -21.19
CA ASP A 26 12.71 -10.57 -21.11
C ASP A 26 12.65 -9.46 -20.03
N THR A 27 13.81 -8.88 -19.69
CA THR A 27 13.93 -7.81 -18.67
C THR A 27 13.00 -6.63 -18.93
N SER A 28 12.82 -6.22 -20.19
CA SER A 28 11.89 -5.14 -20.56
C SER A 28 10.43 -5.50 -20.31
N ASP A 29 10.05 -6.76 -20.47
CA ASP A 29 8.69 -7.21 -20.17
C ASP A 29 8.45 -7.26 -18.67
N VAL A 30 9.46 -7.67 -17.90
CA VAL A 30 9.42 -7.65 -16.42
C VAL A 30 9.29 -6.21 -15.92
N GLU A 31 10.03 -5.26 -16.50
CA GLU A 31 9.91 -3.83 -16.17
C GLU A 31 8.49 -3.31 -16.50
N ARG A 32 7.98 -3.57 -17.70
CA ARG A 32 6.63 -3.13 -18.11
C ARG A 32 5.54 -3.74 -17.23
N ALA A 33 5.64 -5.03 -16.89
CA ALA A 33 4.71 -5.67 -15.97
C ALA A 33 4.76 -4.99 -14.58
N GLY A 34 5.96 -4.67 -14.11
CA GLY A 34 6.16 -3.90 -12.88
C GLY A 34 5.51 -2.52 -12.92
N ASP A 35 5.62 -1.77 -14.03
CA ASP A 35 5.02 -0.43 -14.19
C ASP A 35 3.48 -0.50 -14.09
N ILE A 36 2.90 -1.47 -14.79
CA ILE A 36 1.45 -1.70 -14.79
C ILE A 36 0.98 -2.04 -13.37
N ILE A 37 1.68 -2.95 -12.68
CA ILE A 37 1.32 -3.38 -11.33
C ILE A 37 1.44 -2.22 -10.33
N ALA A 38 2.52 -1.42 -10.43
CA ALA A 38 2.77 -0.29 -9.54
C ALA A 38 1.64 0.74 -9.55
N LEU A 39 1.01 0.94 -10.71
CA LEU A 39 -0.17 1.81 -10.83
C LEU A 39 -1.47 1.09 -10.44
N THR A 40 -1.57 -0.20 -10.75
CA THR A 40 -2.81 -0.98 -10.54
C THR A 40 -3.12 -1.18 -9.05
N ILE A 41 -2.10 -1.43 -8.21
CA ILE A 41 -2.31 -1.62 -6.76
C ILE A 41 -2.97 -0.40 -6.09
N PRO A 42 -2.43 0.83 -6.19
CA PRO A 42 -3.08 2.00 -5.63
C PRO A 42 -4.43 2.31 -6.30
N ALA A 43 -4.62 1.98 -7.58
CA ALA A 43 -5.92 2.10 -8.24
C ALA A 43 -6.97 1.14 -7.63
N ILE A 44 -6.60 -0.11 -7.32
CA ILE A 44 -7.46 -1.06 -6.61
C ILE A 44 -7.73 -0.57 -5.19
N ALA A 45 -6.70 -0.08 -4.50
CA ALA A 45 -6.84 0.50 -3.16
C ALA A 45 -7.87 1.64 -3.17
N TYR A 46 -7.75 2.58 -4.11
CA TYR A 46 -8.70 3.67 -4.25
C TYR A 46 -10.09 3.17 -4.69
N GLY A 47 -10.18 2.27 -5.67
CA GLY A 47 -11.44 1.69 -6.14
C GLY A 47 -12.20 0.92 -5.05
N SER A 48 -11.50 0.23 -4.17
CA SER A 48 -12.09 -0.49 -3.04
C SER A 48 -12.83 0.45 -2.08
N THR A 49 -12.36 1.69 -1.91
CA THR A 49 -13.06 2.71 -1.12
C THR A 49 -14.43 3.09 -1.70
N TYR A 50 -14.59 3.10 -3.02
CA TYR A 50 -15.88 3.34 -3.66
C TYR A 50 -16.77 2.11 -3.55
N HIS A 51 -16.19 0.93 -3.76
CA HIS A 51 -16.91 -0.34 -3.66
C HIS A 51 -17.52 -0.54 -2.25
N MET A 52 -16.81 -0.15 -1.20
CA MET A 52 -17.25 -0.23 0.19
C MET A 52 -17.96 1.05 0.70
N ASN A 53 -18.24 2.02 -0.18
CA ASN A 53 -18.82 3.33 0.16
C ASN A 53 -18.09 4.07 1.30
N ASP A 54 -16.78 3.87 1.40
CA ASP A 54 -15.92 4.35 2.47
C ASP A 54 -15.42 5.77 2.21
N LYS A 55 -16.25 6.77 2.55
CA LYS A 55 -15.92 8.19 2.34
C LYS A 55 -14.67 8.63 3.13
N GLN A 56 -14.48 8.07 4.33
CA GLN A 56 -13.35 8.40 5.19
C GLN A 56 -12.07 7.76 4.65
N GLY A 57 -12.13 6.50 4.20
CA GLY A 57 -11.03 5.81 3.55
C GLY A 57 -10.55 6.54 2.28
N ARG A 58 -11.47 7.13 1.49
CA ARG A 58 -11.07 7.97 0.34
C ARG A 58 -10.15 9.13 0.74
N GLN A 59 -10.53 9.87 1.79
CA GLN A 59 -9.73 10.99 2.27
C GLN A 59 -8.40 10.53 2.84
N GLN A 60 -8.38 9.44 3.61
CA GLN A 60 -7.14 8.87 4.16
C GLN A 60 -6.23 8.31 3.06
N PHE A 61 -6.78 7.72 2.00
CA PHE A 61 -6.03 7.31 0.82
C PHE A 61 -5.37 8.52 0.16
N TYR A 62 -6.13 9.59 -0.10
CA TYR A 62 -5.57 10.80 -0.70
C TYR A 62 -4.46 11.41 0.16
N GLN A 63 -4.67 11.50 1.48
CA GLN A 63 -3.68 12.05 2.41
C GLN A 63 -2.41 11.20 2.43
N SER A 64 -2.54 9.87 2.59
CA SER A 64 -1.39 8.97 2.61
C SER A 64 -0.66 8.93 1.26
N PHE A 65 -1.38 8.86 0.15
CA PHE A 65 -0.80 8.85 -1.19
C PHE A 65 -0.08 10.16 -1.53
N ALA A 66 -0.71 11.31 -1.26
CA ALA A 66 -0.11 12.61 -1.51
C ALA A 66 1.12 12.85 -0.63
N ALA A 67 1.06 12.49 0.66
CA ALA A 67 2.21 12.58 1.56
C ALA A 67 3.35 11.66 1.09
N ASN A 68 3.03 10.43 0.67
CA ASN A 68 4.02 9.49 0.14
C ASN A 68 4.72 10.02 -1.11
N LEU A 69 3.97 10.56 -2.06
CA LEU A 69 4.52 11.17 -3.27
C LEU A 69 5.40 12.37 -2.91
N ALA A 70 4.90 13.28 -2.07
CA ALA A 70 5.65 14.47 -1.67
C ALA A 70 7.00 14.10 -1.03
N VAL A 71 7.00 13.16 -0.09
CA VAL A 71 8.24 12.71 0.57
C VAL A 71 9.16 11.96 -0.41
N THR A 72 8.60 11.11 -1.28
CA THR A 72 9.38 10.37 -2.28
C THR A 72 10.09 11.31 -3.24
N TYR A 73 9.39 12.29 -3.80
CA TYR A 73 9.97 13.27 -4.72
C TYR A 73 10.93 14.24 -4.02
N ALA A 74 10.61 14.66 -2.79
CA ALA A 74 11.55 15.46 -2.00
C ALA A 74 12.87 14.71 -1.78
N LEU A 75 12.81 13.43 -1.40
CA LEU A 75 14.01 12.62 -1.22
C LEU A 75 14.79 12.45 -2.52
N LYS A 76 14.12 12.14 -3.64
CA LYS A 76 14.77 12.07 -4.96
C LYS A 76 15.54 13.34 -5.31
N SER A 77 14.92 14.50 -5.13
CA SER A 77 15.57 15.78 -5.44
C SER A 77 16.67 16.19 -4.44
N THR A 78 16.78 15.53 -3.29
CA THR A 78 17.79 15.85 -2.26
C THR A 78 18.91 14.83 -2.18
N VAL A 79 18.69 13.59 -2.62
CA VAL A 79 19.67 12.50 -2.60
C VAL A 79 20.10 12.22 -4.02
N ASP A 80 21.24 12.82 -4.40
CA ASP A 80 21.89 12.60 -5.70
C ASP A 80 22.52 11.20 -5.72
N LYS A 81 21.83 10.24 -6.33
CA LYS A 81 22.27 8.85 -6.43
C LYS A 81 22.10 8.33 -7.85
N GLU A 82 23.22 8.10 -8.53
CA GLU A 82 23.27 7.48 -9.86
C GLU A 82 22.56 6.12 -9.89
N ARG A 83 21.78 5.87 -10.93
CA ARG A 83 21.15 4.56 -11.17
C ARG A 83 22.18 3.52 -11.63
N PRO A 84 21.93 2.22 -11.38
CA PRO A 84 22.81 1.15 -11.87
C PRO A 84 22.99 1.13 -13.39
N ASP A 85 21.99 1.59 -14.15
CA ASP A 85 22.04 1.73 -15.62
C ASP A 85 22.64 3.07 -16.11
N SER A 86 23.12 3.93 -15.21
CA SER A 86 23.66 5.27 -15.50
C SER A 86 22.69 6.19 -16.29
N SER A 87 21.38 5.95 -16.20
CA SER A 87 20.40 6.74 -16.96
C SER A 87 20.12 8.13 -16.36
N ASP A 88 20.14 8.25 -15.02
CA ASP A 88 19.98 9.50 -14.27
C ASP A 88 20.51 9.36 -12.83
N ASN A 89 20.46 10.45 -12.05
CA ASN A 89 20.83 10.48 -10.63
C ASN A 89 19.64 10.46 -9.65
N ASP A 90 18.45 10.12 -10.15
CA ASP A 90 17.23 10.06 -9.34
C ASP A 90 16.96 8.60 -8.92
N SER A 91 17.97 7.86 -8.43
CA SER A 91 17.75 6.48 -7.99
C SER A 91 17.02 6.42 -6.64
N PHE A 92 17.46 7.17 -5.63
CA PHE A 92 16.94 7.02 -4.27
C PHE A 92 15.74 7.94 -3.99
N PRO A 93 14.64 7.45 -3.39
CA PRO A 93 14.19 6.06 -3.29
C PRO A 93 13.40 5.63 -4.55
N SER A 94 13.07 4.34 -4.64
CA SER A 94 12.24 3.82 -5.74
C SER A 94 10.79 4.31 -5.64
N GLY A 95 10.37 5.16 -6.60
CA GLY A 95 9.01 5.71 -6.66
C GLY A 95 7.94 4.65 -6.95
N HIS A 96 8.20 3.76 -7.91
CA HIS A 96 7.30 2.64 -8.24
C HIS A 96 7.05 1.74 -7.03
N THR A 97 8.12 1.40 -6.29
CA THR A 97 7.99 0.59 -5.07
C THR A 97 7.23 1.35 -4.00
N SER A 98 7.52 2.64 -3.83
CA SER A 98 6.86 3.51 -2.85
C SER A 98 5.34 3.55 -3.02
N ILE A 99 4.84 3.82 -4.23
CA ILE A 99 3.39 3.88 -4.49
C ILE A 99 2.71 2.50 -4.38
N ALA A 100 3.39 1.43 -4.80
CA ALA A 100 2.85 0.07 -4.74
C ALA A 100 2.67 -0.38 -3.28
N PHE A 101 3.70 -0.19 -2.44
CA PHE A 101 3.63 -0.52 -1.01
C PHE A 101 2.69 0.40 -0.24
N GLN A 102 2.53 1.67 -0.64
CA GLN A 102 1.51 2.56 -0.08
C GLN A 102 0.11 1.99 -0.32
N GLY A 103 -0.23 1.60 -1.55
CA GLY A 103 -1.55 1.06 -1.90
C GLY A 103 -1.84 -0.26 -1.18
N ALA A 104 -0.87 -1.19 -1.17
CA ALA A 104 -0.98 -2.45 -0.43
C ALA A 104 -1.17 -2.22 1.07
N SER A 105 -0.41 -1.28 1.66
CA SER A 105 -0.51 -0.94 3.08
C SER A 105 -1.77 -0.19 3.44
N PHE A 106 -2.33 0.61 2.53
CA PHE A 106 -3.64 1.22 2.72
C PHE A 106 -4.72 0.13 2.81
N ILE A 107 -4.74 -0.82 1.87
CA ILE A 107 -5.69 -1.95 1.90
C ILE A 107 -5.53 -2.74 3.20
N HIS A 108 -4.29 -3.03 3.60
CA HIS A 108 -3.98 -3.74 4.84
C HIS A 108 -4.52 -2.99 6.05
N LYS A 109 -4.16 -1.71 6.19
CA LYS A 109 -4.50 -0.90 7.36
C LYS A 109 -5.99 -0.60 7.44
N ARG A 110 -6.64 -0.37 6.29
CA ARG A 110 -8.06 0.01 6.22
C ARG A 110 -8.98 -1.21 6.28
N TYR A 111 -8.72 -2.23 5.47
CA TYR A 111 -9.64 -3.35 5.26
C TYR A 111 -9.17 -4.67 5.89
N GLY A 112 -7.89 -4.78 6.23
CA GLY A 112 -7.31 -5.94 6.91
C GLY A 112 -6.33 -6.72 6.04
N LEU A 113 -5.54 -7.58 6.71
CA LEU A 113 -4.45 -8.34 6.09
C LEU A 113 -4.94 -9.30 4.99
N GLU A 114 -6.11 -9.92 5.18
CA GLU A 114 -6.66 -10.90 4.22
C GLU A 114 -6.85 -10.31 2.81
N TYR A 115 -7.09 -9.00 2.71
CA TYR A 115 -7.31 -8.28 1.47
C TYR A 115 -6.00 -7.82 0.80
N SER A 116 -4.94 -7.64 1.59
CA SER A 116 -3.69 -7.02 1.14
C SER A 116 -2.63 -8.02 0.72
N ILE A 117 -2.75 -9.30 1.05
CA ILE A 117 -1.75 -10.32 0.70
C ILE A 117 -1.41 -10.30 -0.81
N PRO A 118 -2.37 -10.38 -1.75
CA PRO A 118 -2.03 -10.35 -3.17
C PRO A 118 -1.43 -9.00 -3.60
N ALA A 119 -1.84 -7.90 -2.97
CA ALA A 119 -1.30 -6.57 -3.23
C ALA A 119 0.17 -6.45 -2.76
N TYR A 120 0.52 -7.02 -1.61
CA TYR A 120 1.92 -7.07 -1.15
C TYR A 120 2.78 -7.96 -2.04
N VAL A 121 2.26 -9.11 -2.48
CA VAL A 121 2.96 -9.96 -3.46
C VAL A 121 3.24 -9.19 -4.75
N GLY A 122 2.23 -8.48 -5.27
CA GLY A 122 2.39 -7.60 -6.43
C GLY A 122 3.40 -6.48 -6.17
N ALA A 123 3.36 -5.82 -5.01
CA ALA A 123 4.29 -4.74 -4.66
C ALA A 123 5.74 -5.25 -4.52
N SER A 124 5.94 -6.46 -3.98
CA SER A 124 7.25 -7.11 -3.96
C SER A 124 7.75 -7.41 -5.38
N PHE A 125 6.87 -7.85 -6.29
CA PHE A 125 7.23 -8.02 -7.70
C PHE A 125 7.61 -6.70 -8.37
N VAL A 126 6.94 -5.60 -8.06
CA VAL A 126 7.36 -4.26 -8.54
C VAL A 126 8.79 -3.96 -8.12
N GLY A 127 9.11 -4.15 -6.83
CA GLY A 127 10.47 -3.96 -6.33
C GLY A 127 11.49 -4.84 -7.06
N TYR A 128 11.18 -6.12 -7.24
CA TYR A 128 12.01 -7.04 -8.03
C TYR A 128 12.22 -6.55 -9.47
N SER A 129 11.17 -6.10 -10.15
CA SER A 129 11.28 -5.60 -11.53
C SER A 129 12.24 -4.42 -11.66
N ARG A 130 12.33 -3.57 -10.64
CA ARG A 130 13.22 -2.40 -10.64
C ARG A 130 14.68 -2.78 -10.50
N VAL A 131 14.96 -3.80 -9.68
CA VAL A 131 16.33 -4.31 -9.52
C VAL A 131 16.75 -5.08 -10.77
N GLN A 132 15.88 -5.93 -11.33
CA GLN A 132 16.18 -6.69 -12.54
C GLN A 132 16.42 -5.82 -13.77
N ALA A 133 15.77 -4.66 -13.86
CA ALA A 133 15.94 -3.71 -14.95
C ALA A 133 17.09 -2.71 -14.71
N ASP A 134 17.94 -2.93 -13.70
CA ASP A 134 19.05 -2.06 -13.31
C ASP A 134 18.62 -0.59 -13.06
N LYS A 135 17.34 -0.37 -12.72
CA LYS A 135 16.80 0.96 -12.43
C LYS A 135 17.09 1.41 -11.00
N HIS A 136 17.24 0.47 -10.07
CA HIS A 136 17.39 0.74 -8.65
C HIS A 136 18.16 -0.37 -7.95
N ASP A 137 18.96 0.00 -6.95
CA ASP A 137 19.51 -0.98 -6.02
C ASP A 137 18.42 -1.51 -5.07
N VAL A 138 18.69 -2.66 -4.46
CA VAL A 138 17.83 -3.23 -3.41
C VAL A 138 17.57 -2.23 -2.27
N ALA A 139 18.56 -1.40 -1.92
CA ALA A 139 18.39 -0.36 -0.90
C ALA A 139 17.36 0.71 -1.29
N ASP A 140 17.32 1.13 -2.56
CA ASP A 140 16.37 2.13 -3.05
C ASP A 140 14.94 1.58 -3.04
N VAL A 141 14.81 0.29 -3.35
CA VAL A 141 13.56 -0.47 -3.28
C VAL A 141 13.08 -0.62 -1.84
N LEU A 142 13.96 -1.03 -0.91
CA LEU A 142 13.61 -1.16 0.50
C LEU A 142 13.20 0.18 1.13
N ALA A 143 13.90 1.27 0.80
CA ALA A 143 13.55 2.61 1.25
C ALA A 143 12.18 3.05 0.69
N GLY A 144 11.93 2.81 -0.60
CA GLY A 144 10.61 3.05 -1.21
C GLY A 144 9.50 2.27 -0.50
N ALA A 145 9.70 0.98 -0.28
CA ALA A 145 8.74 0.13 0.43
C ALA A 145 8.45 0.65 1.85
N ALA A 146 9.49 1.03 2.60
CA ALA A 146 9.36 1.58 3.94
C ALA A 146 8.56 2.89 3.97
N LEU A 147 8.80 3.81 3.03
CA LEU A 147 8.04 5.06 2.89
C LEU A 147 6.58 4.80 2.58
N GLY A 148 6.31 3.90 1.63
CA GLY A 148 4.95 3.51 1.26
C GLY A 148 4.18 2.93 2.46
N VAL A 149 4.80 2.00 3.20
CA VAL A 149 4.21 1.42 4.41
C VAL A 149 3.97 2.50 5.47
N ALA A 150 4.98 3.32 5.78
CA ALA A 150 4.91 4.34 6.81
C ALA A 150 3.78 5.35 6.52
N SER A 151 3.73 5.89 5.30
CA SER A 151 2.72 6.87 4.90
C SER A 151 1.30 6.35 5.14
N SER A 152 1.01 5.10 4.75
CA SER A 152 -0.31 4.49 4.98
C SER A 152 -0.55 4.15 6.45
N VAL A 153 0.43 3.61 7.17
CA VAL A 153 0.26 3.24 8.59
C VAL A 153 -0.04 4.46 9.48
N TYR A 154 0.63 5.59 9.23
CA TYR A 154 0.44 6.81 10.03
C TYR A 154 -0.82 7.59 9.66
N LEU A 155 -1.23 7.56 8.39
CA LEU A 155 -2.33 8.40 7.90
C LEU A 155 -3.64 7.64 7.66
N THR A 156 -3.66 6.32 7.85
CA THR A 156 -4.85 5.47 7.65
C THR A 156 -5.26 4.80 8.96
N LYS A 157 -6.57 4.83 9.24
CA LYS A 157 -7.20 4.15 10.39
C LYS A 157 -7.99 2.92 9.94
N SER A 158 -8.21 1.96 10.84
CA SER A 158 -8.96 0.75 10.50
C SER A 158 -10.41 1.10 10.14
N TYR A 159 -11.01 0.36 9.21
CA TYR A 159 -12.40 0.58 8.81
C TYR A 159 -13.39 0.23 9.93
N ASN A 160 -13.02 -0.71 10.81
CA ASN A 160 -13.88 -1.17 11.90
C ASN A 160 -13.41 -0.70 13.29
N ASP A 161 -12.61 0.36 13.40
CA ASP A 161 -12.20 0.90 14.71
C ASP A 161 -13.46 1.25 15.54
N GLN A 162 -13.84 0.36 16.46
CA GLN A 162 -14.92 0.58 17.43
C GLN A 162 -14.29 0.78 18.81
N LEU A 163 -14.29 2.03 19.27
CA LEU A 163 -14.04 2.35 20.66
C LEU A 163 -15.36 2.18 21.41
N ILE A 164 -15.55 1.02 22.04
CA ILE A 164 -16.71 0.76 22.87
C ILE A 164 -16.35 1.19 24.30
N VAL A 165 -16.91 2.31 24.73
CA VAL A 165 -16.83 2.75 26.13
C VAL A 165 -18.10 2.29 26.83
N THR A 166 -17.97 1.33 27.73
CA THR A 166 -19.09 0.83 28.53
C THR A 166 -18.93 1.29 29.97
N THR A 167 -19.99 1.91 30.51
CA THR A 167 -20.09 2.23 31.93
C THR A 167 -20.73 1.04 32.65
N ASN A 168 -20.02 0.49 33.63
CA ASN A 168 -20.55 -0.53 34.53
C ASN A 168 -21.07 0.16 35.79
N LEU A 169 -22.40 0.13 35.97
CA LEU A 169 -23.11 0.68 37.12
C LEU A 169 -23.64 -0.47 37.99
N ALA A 170 -23.08 -0.66 39.17
CA ALA A 170 -23.60 -1.54 40.22
C ALA A 170 -23.76 -0.74 41.53
N PRO A 171 -24.61 -1.17 42.48
CA PRO A 171 -24.94 -0.40 43.69
C PRO A 171 -23.72 0.11 44.49
N ASP A 172 -22.61 -0.64 44.46
CA ASP A 172 -21.38 -0.32 45.21
C ASP A 172 -20.14 -0.17 44.30
N TYR A 173 -20.32 -0.10 42.97
CA TYR A 173 -19.20 -0.07 42.01
C TYR A 173 -19.52 0.75 40.75
N TYR A 174 -18.63 1.69 40.46
CA TYR A 174 -18.62 2.46 39.22
C TYR A 174 -17.36 2.12 38.44
N GLY A 175 -17.51 1.43 37.31
CA GLY A 175 -16.40 1.04 36.44
C GLY A 175 -16.52 1.64 35.05
N LEU A 176 -15.39 2.10 34.49
CA LEU A 176 -15.29 2.46 33.07
C LEU A 176 -14.50 1.35 32.36
N SER A 177 -15.14 0.65 31.42
CA SER A 177 -14.46 -0.34 30.58
C SER A 177 -14.30 0.24 29.19
N VAL A 178 -13.05 0.36 28.76
CA VAL A 178 -12.69 0.77 27.40
C VAL A 178 -12.32 -0.49 26.63
N HIS A 179 -13.20 -0.91 25.73
CA HIS A 179 -12.92 -1.99 24.79
C HIS A 179 -12.51 -1.38 23.45
N TYR A 180 -11.24 -1.58 23.10
CA TYR A 180 -10.71 -1.21 21.80
C TYR A 180 -10.58 -2.47 20.95
N GLN A 181 -11.34 -2.52 19.85
CA GLN A 181 -11.31 -3.65 18.91
C GLN A 181 -10.56 -3.21 17.66
N PHE A 182 -9.36 -3.76 17.48
CA PHE A 182 -8.50 -3.54 16.29
C PHE A 182 -9.07 -4.24 15.05
#